data_AF-A0A957BXT6-F1
#
_entry.id   AF-A0A957BXT6-F1
#
_cell.length_a   1.000
_cell.length_b   1.000
_cell.length_c   1.000
_cell.angle_alpha   90.00
_cell.angle_beta   90.00
_cell.angle_gamma   90.00
#
_symmetry.space_group_name_H-M   'P 1'
#
loop_
_entity.id
_entity.type
_entity.pdbx_description
1 polymer ?
#
loop_
_entity_poly.entity_id
_entity_poly.type
_entity_poly.pdbx_seq_one_letter_code
_entity_poly.pdbx_strand_id
1 'polypeptide(L)'
;MSVKSRERVLRTLHFDNPDRAPRDLWLLPGVQMFRTDAVNAVLEKYPSDIAHAPVTYGTARRAHGTPNVVGEYVDAWGCGWSVAEPGVIGEVRHPPLADWSALADYQAPYELLNEADFTPAAQFCASTDSFVLGYFGSLFERMQYLRGTTQLLMDLADETSELLALRDLVHAYNLRHLELLCATPIDGVMWSDDWGSQRHLLISPTLWRRLFKPLYAEYCQLARQHGKAVFVHSDGNITAIYPDLIEIGINALNSQLFCMDIEALGRAHRGEISFWGEIDRQHVLPFGSADEVRAAVRRVRAALDDGKGGVFAQCEWGNDVPQANIEAVYAAWLE
;
A
#
# COMPACT_ATOMS: atom_id res chain seq x y z
N MET A 1 0.31 -29.73 13.56
CA MET A 1 -0.38 -28.53 14.07
C MET A 1 -0.53 -27.57 12.91
N SER A 2 -1.68 -26.90 12.76
CA SER A 2 -1.87 -25.89 11.71
C SER A 2 -0.85 -24.76 11.87
N VAL A 3 -0.23 -24.30 10.78
CA VAL A 3 0.71 -23.18 10.80
C VAL A 3 -0.07 -21.91 11.18
N LYS A 4 0.45 -21.11 12.12
CA LYS A 4 -0.18 -19.84 12.51
C LYS A 4 0.00 -18.78 11.42
N SER A 5 -0.89 -17.78 11.36
CA SER A 5 -0.87 -16.74 10.32
C SER A 5 0.46 -15.99 10.23
N ARG A 6 1.01 -15.51 11.35
CA ARG A 6 2.31 -14.84 11.38
C ARG A 6 3.44 -15.72 10.86
N GLU A 7 3.49 -16.98 11.29
CA GLU A 7 4.49 -17.95 10.82
C GLU A 7 4.37 -18.22 9.32
N ARG A 8 3.13 -18.30 8.80
CA ARG A 8 2.87 -18.48 7.36
C ARG A 8 3.38 -17.29 6.55
N VAL A 9 3.15 -16.07 7.02
CA VAL A 9 3.68 -14.85 6.39
C VAL A 9 5.20 -14.85 6.41
N LEU A 10 5.82 -15.13 7.57
CA LEU A 10 7.28 -15.20 7.69
C LEU A 10 7.90 -16.24 6.75
N ARG A 11 7.34 -17.46 6.69
CA ARG A 11 7.80 -18.48 5.73
C ARG A 11 7.64 -18.05 4.28
N THR A 12 6.58 -17.30 3.97
CA THR A 12 6.37 -16.76 2.62
C THR A 12 7.47 -15.77 2.27
N LEU A 13 7.79 -14.84 3.18
CA LEU A 13 8.86 -13.85 3.01
C LEU A 13 10.26 -14.48 2.93
N HIS A 14 10.46 -15.63 3.58
CA HIS A 14 11.73 -16.36 3.60
C HIS A 14 11.84 -17.49 2.58
N PHE A 15 10.82 -17.67 1.72
CA PHE A 15 10.76 -18.77 0.75
C PHE A 15 10.96 -20.16 1.40
N ASP A 16 10.33 -20.38 2.56
CA ASP A 16 10.42 -21.59 3.37
C ASP A 16 9.10 -22.40 3.39
N ASN A 17 8.61 -22.74 2.20
CA ASN A 17 7.53 -23.71 1.96
C ASN A 17 6.32 -23.51 2.92
N PRO A 18 5.63 -22.35 2.86
CA PRO A 18 4.43 -22.12 3.66
C PRO A 18 3.35 -23.16 3.31
N ASP A 19 2.46 -23.45 4.25
CA ASP A 19 1.38 -24.43 4.05
C ASP A 19 0.34 -23.99 3.01
N ARG A 20 0.22 -22.68 2.80
CA ARG A 20 -0.52 -22.03 1.70
C ARG A 20 -0.04 -20.59 1.54
N ALA A 21 -0.38 -19.94 0.43
CA ALA A 21 -0.23 -18.49 0.30
C ALA A 21 -0.97 -17.76 1.44
N PRO A 22 -0.33 -16.79 2.14
CA PRO A 22 -1.01 -15.95 3.12
C PRO A 22 -2.07 -15.09 2.43
N ARG A 23 -3.16 -14.82 3.13
CA ARG A 23 -4.28 -14.03 2.61
C ARG A 23 -4.24 -12.61 3.12
N ASP A 24 -4.66 -11.70 2.27
CA ASP A 24 -4.88 -10.31 2.65
C ASP A 24 -6.00 -9.71 1.80
N LEU A 25 -7.09 -9.28 2.44
CA LEU A 25 -8.26 -8.73 1.77
C LEU A 25 -8.29 -7.22 2.00
N TRP A 26 -8.09 -6.44 0.94
CA TRP A 26 -8.24 -4.99 1.01
C TRP A 26 -9.69 -4.61 0.69
N LEU A 27 -10.18 -3.57 1.35
CA LEU A 27 -11.56 -3.12 1.21
C LEU A 27 -11.56 -1.64 0.86
N LEU A 28 -12.21 -1.27 -0.24
CA LEU A 28 -12.50 0.13 -0.50
C LEU A 28 -13.55 0.65 0.49
N PRO A 29 -13.58 1.98 0.78
CA PRO A 29 -14.43 2.53 1.83
C PRO A 29 -15.90 2.15 1.71
N GLY A 30 -16.47 2.16 0.51
CA GLY A 30 -17.88 1.83 0.31
C GLY A 30 -18.24 0.38 0.64
N VAL A 31 -17.31 -0.57 0.50
CA VAL A 31 -17.53 -1.96 0.93
C VAL A 31 -17.62 -2.03 2.44
N GLN A 32 -16.75 -1.32 3.16
CA GLN A 32 -16.81 -1.24 4.63
C GLN A 32 -18.07 -0.52 5.13
N MET A 33 -18.53 0.49 4.40
CA MET A 33 -19.72 1.28 4.79
C MET A 33 -21.03 0.53 4.55
N PHE A 34 -21.13 -0.23 3.46
CA PHE A 34 -22.42 -0.73 2.96
C PHE A 34 -22.54 -2.25 2.93
N ARG A 35 -21.46 -3.00 3.17
CA ARG A 35 -21.41 -4.46 2.93
C ARG A 35 -20.74 -5.24 4.06
N THR A 36 -20.77 -4.74 5.29
CA THR A 36 -20.11 -5.35 6.47
C THR A 36 -20.47 -6.82 6.67
N ASP A 37 -21.75 -7.20 6.52
CA ASP A 37 -22.18 -8.60 6.70
C ASP A 37 -21.55 -9.54 5.66
N ALA A 38 -21.44 -9.08 4.41
CA ALA A 38 -20.79 -9.83 3.34
C ALA A 38 -19.28 -9.95 3.58
N VAL A 39 -18.64 -8.87 4.05
CA VAL A 39 -17.23 -8.88 4.44
C VAL A 39 -16.99 -9.88 5.57
N ASN A 40 -17.82 -9.85 6.61
CA ASN A 40 -17.72 -10.78 7.74
C ASN A 40 -17.87 -12.24 7.30
N ALA A 41 -18.84 -12.53 6.43
CA ALA A 41 -19.03 -13.88 5.88
C ALA A 41 -17.80 -14.38 5.09
N VAL A 42 -17.18 -13.51 4.30
CA VAL A 42 -15.94 -13.84 3.57
C VAL A 42 -14.77 -14.05 4.52
N LEU A 43 -14.58 -13.18 5.52
CA LEU A 43 -13.48 -13.29 6.48
C LEU A 43 -13.64 -14.46 7.46
N GLU A 44 -14.87 -14.87 7.77
CA GLU A 44 -15.13 -16.10 8.54
C GLU A 44 -14.68 -17.35 7.77
N LYS A 45 -14.96 -17.38 6.46
CA LYS A 45 -14.55 -18.48 5.56
C LYS A 45 -13.07 -18.44 5.19
N TYR A 46 -12.55 -17.24 5.01
CA TYR A 46 -11.19 -16.96 4.54
C TYR A 46 -10.53 -15.88 5.41
N PRO A 47 -10.10 -16.23 6.64
CA PRO A 47 -9.49 -15.26 7.54
C PRO A 47 -8.19 -14.70 6.94
N SER A 48 -7.98 -13.40 7.12
CA SER A 48 -6.74 -12.71 6.72
C SER A 48 -5.57 -13.17 7.59
N ASP A 49 -4.40 -13.31 6.99
CA ASP A 49 -3.16 -13.60 7.70
C ASP A 49 -2.40 -12.34 8.12
N ILE A 50 -2.76 -11.21 7.50
CA ILE A 50 -2.21 -9.88 7.77
C ILE A 50 -3.25 -9.04 8.52
N ALA A 51 -2.78 -8.28 9.50
CA ALA A 51 -3.55 -7.26 10.19
C ALA A 51 -2.77 -5.94 10.23
N HIS A 52 -3.47 -4.84 10.45
CA HIS A 52 -2.84 -3.53 10.59
C HIS A 52 -2.79 -3.11 12.06
N ALA A 53 -1.69 -2.46 12.46
CA ALA A 53 -1.49 -1.97 13.80
C ALA A 53 -2.52 -0.89 14.14
N PRO A 54 -3.36 -1.06 15.19
CA PRO A 54 -4.19 0.03 15.67
C PRO A 54 -3.31 1.06 16.36
N VAL A 55 -3.30 2.29 15.85
CA VAL A 55 -2.58 3.43 16.44
C VAL A 55 -3.58 4.56 16.64
N THR A 56 -3.52 5.20 17.80
CA THR A 56 -4.29 6.42 18.06
C THR A 56 -3.38 7.61 17.82
N TYR A 57 -3.55 8.27 16.67
CA TYR A 57 -2.78 9.49 16.36
C TYR A 57 -3.33 10.71 17.10
N GLY A 58 -2.49 11.75 17.16
CA GLY A 58 -2.85 13.06 17.69
C GLY A 58 -4.02 13.73 16.97
N THR A 59 -4.42 14.90 17.47
CA THR A 59 -5.53 15.64 16.87
C THR A 59 -5.09 16.34 15.59
N ALA A 60 -5.71 16.00 14.46
CA ALA A 60 -5.48 16.67 13.18
C ALA A 60 -6.07 18.09 13.18
N ARG A 61 -5.30 19.09 13.60
CA ARG A 61 -5.79 20.46 13.86
C ARG A 61 -6.35 21.17 12.62
N ARG A 62 -5.87 20.81 11.43
CA ARG A 62 -6.34 21.32 10.14
C ARG A 62 -7.54 20.56 9.57
N ALA A 63 -7.72 19.31 9.99
CA ALA A 63 -8.69 18.42 9.37
C ALA A 63 -10.12 18.77 9.78
N HIS A 64 -11.03 18.72 8.81
CA HIS A 64 -12.46 18.91 9.03
C HIS A 64 -13.26 18.28 7.89
N GLY A 65 -14.52 17.94 8.16
CA GLY A 65 -15.34 17.13 7.26
C GLY A 65 -15.06 15.63 7.41
N THR A 66 -15.73 14.82 6.60
CA THR A 66 -15.68 13.35 6.69
C THR A 66 -15.22 12.78 5.36
N PRO A 67 -14.08 12.06 5.32
CA PRO A 67 -13.62 11.37 4.11
C PRO A 67 -14.67 10.38 3.60
N ASN A 68 -14.65 10.14 2.28
CA ASN A 68 -15.48 9.14 1.60
C ASN A 68 -17.01 9.37 1.68
N VAL A 69 -17.44 10.53 2.15
CA VAL A 69 -18.84 10.99 2.12
C VAL A 69 -18.95 12.12 1.11
N VAL A 70 -20.01 12.10 0.30
CA VAL A 70 -20.26 13.12 -0.73
C VAL A 70 -20.15 14.53 -0.14
N GLY A 71 -19.33 15.36 -0.77
CA GLY A 71 -19.04 16.72 -0.30
C GLY A 71 -17.54 17.01 -0.29
N GLU A 72 -17.14 17.93 0.58
CA GLU A 72 -15.75 18.36 0.72
C GLU A 72 -15.24 18.07 2.14
N TYR A 73 -13.95 17.77 2.23
CA TYR A 73 -13.25 17.65 3.50
C TYR A 73 -11.81 18.12 3.36
N VAL A 74 -11.17 18.43 4.48
CA VAL A 74 -9.75 18.77 4.54
C VAL A 74 -9.05 17.73 5.39
N ASP A 75 -7.94 17.19 4.89
CA ASP A 75 -7.13 16.22 5.62
C ASP A 75 -6.18 16.88 6.63
N ALA A 76 -5.44 16.07 7.39
CA ALA A 76 -4.51 16.56 8.39
C ALA A 76 -3.35 17.40 7.81
N TRP A 77 -3.01 17.19 6.54
CA TRP A 77 -2.00 17.96 5.82
C TRP A 77 -2.56 19.27 5.25
N GLY A 78 -3.86 19.53 5.40
CA GLY A 78 -4.52 20.71 4.87
C GLY A 78 -4.90 20.60 3.39
N CYS A 79 -4.88 19.39 2.81
CA CYS A 79 -5.34 19.17 1.44
C CYS A 79 -6.86 19.19 1.43
N GLY A 80 -7.47 20.01 0.58
CA GLY A 80 -8.92 20.03 0.38
C GLY A 80 -9.34 19.03 -0.69
N TRP A 81 -10.24 18.13 -0.33
CA TRP A 81 -10.71 17.00 -1.10
C TRP A 81 -12.18 17.18 -1.48
N SER A 82 -12.57 16.64 -2.63
CA SER A 82 -13.95 16.52 -3.08
C SER A 82 -14.31 15.06 -3.31
N VAL A 83 -15.45 14.63 -2.78
CA VAL A 83 -15.99 13.28 -2.93
C VAL A 83 -17.26 13.37 -3.77
N ALA A 84 -17.22 12.77 -4.96
CA ALA A 84 -18.36 12.77 -5.88
C ALA A 84 -19.39 11.68 -5.53
N GLU A 85 -18.95 10.56 -4.98
CA GLU A 85 -19.76 9.38 -4.73
C GLU A 85 -19.49 8.80 -3.34
N PRO A 86 -20.54 8.34 -2.62
CA PRO A 86 -20.37 7.81 -1.28
C PRO A 86 -19.55 6.51 -1.29
N GLY A 87 -18.61 6.38 -0.37
CA GLY A 87 -17.74 5.21 -0.29
C GLY A 87 -16.63 5.16 -1.34
N VAL A 88 -16.36 6.27 -2.02
CA VAL A 88 -15.22 6.44 -2.93
C VAL A 88 -14.21 7.39 -2.29
N ILE A 89 -12.92 7.13 -2.49
CA ILE A 89 -11.84 8.01 -2.06
C ILE A 89 -11.96 9.33 -2.86
N GLY A 90 -11.91 10.45 -2.15
CA GLY A 90 -12.04 11.77 -2.78
C GLY A 90 -10.86 12.11 -3.70
N GLU A 91 -11.01 13.20 -4.44
CA GLU A 91 -9.95 13.81 -5.24
C GLU A 91 -9.50 15.13 -4.62
N VAL A 92 -8.20 15.41 -4.59
CA VAL A 92 -7.70 16.71 -4.14
C VAL A 92 -8.10 17.80 -5.14
N ARG A 93 -8.84 18.80 -4.67
CA ARG A 93 -9.25 19.98 -5.45
C ARG A 93 -8.58 21.26 -4.97
N HIS A 94 -8.13 21.30 -3.72
CA HIS A 94 -7.48 22.46 -3.11
C HIS A 94 -6.14 22.06 -2.46
N PRO A 95 -5.07 21.94 -3.26
CA PRO A 95 -3.73 21.68 -2.74
C PRO A 95 -3.20 22.90 -1.98
N PRO A 96 -2.69 22.75 -0.74
CA PRO A 96 -2.25 23.87 0.10
C PRO A 96 -0.99 24.58 -0.43
N LEU A 97 -0.22 23.92 -1.30
CA LEU A 97 1.00 24.44 -1.93
C LEU A 97 0.83 24.64 -3.44
N ALA A 98 -0.40 24.96 -3.88
CA ALA A 98 -0.67 25.37 -5.26
C ALA A 98 0.22 26.54 -5.70
N ASP A 99 0.57 27.42 -4.78
CA ASP A 99 1.59 28.46 -4.93
C ASP A 99 2.78 28.16 -3.99
N TRP A 100 3.99 28.23 -4.54
CA TRP A 100 5.21 28.00 -3.77
C TRP A 100 5.47 29.06 -2.69
N SER A 101 4.87 30.25 -2.80
CA SER A 101 4.97 31.28 -1.76
C SER A 101 4.49 30.78 -0.38
N ALA A 102 3.59 29.78 -0.35
CA ALA A 102 3.10 29.17 0.88
C ALA A 102 4.08 28.17 1.53
N LEU A 103 5.09 27.68 0.80
CA LEU A 103 5.99 26.63 1.28
C LEU A 103 6.84 27.09 2.48
N ALA A 104 7.26 28.35 2.50
CA ALA A 104 8.14 28.88 3.55
C ALA A 104 7.52 28.80 4.95
N ASP A 105 6.20 28.94 5.05
CA ASP A 105 5.44 28.92 6.31
C ASP A 105 4.74 27.57 6.55
N TYR A 106 4.87 26.62 5.63
CA TYR A 106 4.16 25.34 5.71
C TYR A 106 4.82 24.38 6.71
N GLN A 107 4.01 23.73 7.54
CA GLN A 107 4.45 22.69 8.45
C GLN A 107 3.67 21.39 8.20
N ALA A 108 4.39 20.27 8.16
CA ALA A 108 3.78 18.94 8.20
C ALA A 108 3.04 18.75 9.53
N PRO A 109 1.99 17.89 9.59
CA PRO A 109 1.14 17.74 10.77
C PRO A 109 1.82 16.90 11.87
N TYR A 110 2.94 17.38 12.40
CA TYR A 110 3.72 16.68 13.43
C TYR A 110 2.96 16.52 14.74
N GLU A 111 1.91 17.31 15.00
CA GLU A 111 0.99 17.09 16.11
C GLU A 111 0.38 15.68 16.10
N LEU A 112 0.17 15.08 14.93
CA LEU A 112 -0.32 13.71 14.81
C LEU A 112 0.64 12.70 15.42
N LEU A 113 1.94 12.90 15.21
CA LEU A 113 3.00 11.97 15.63
C LEU A 113 3.44 12.26 17.07
N ASN A 114 3.51 13.53 17.45
CA ASN A 114 3.95 13.98 18.77
C ASN A 114 2.95 13.61 19.87
N GLU A 115 1.66 13.54 19.52
CA GLU A 115 0.57 13.20 20.44
C GLU A 115 0.04 11.78 20.21
N ALA A 116 0.73 10.94 19.43
CA ALA A 116 0.31 9.57 19.13
C ALA A 116 0.48 8.62 20.33
N ASP A 117 -0.46 7.70 20.49
CA ASP A 117 -0.39 6.56 21.40
C ASP A 117 -0.30 5.24 20.62
N PHE A 118 0.83 4.55 20.81
CA PHE A 118 1.15 3.25 20.21
C PHE A 118 0.87 2.08 21.17
N THR A 119 0.37 2.34 22.38
CA THR A 119 -0.04 1.30 23.34
C THR A 119 -1.06 0.31 22.74
N PRO A 120 -2.09 0.74 21.98
CA PRO A 120 -3.03 -0.18 21.35
C PRO A 120 -2.34 -1.16 20.38
N ALA A 121 -1.33 -0.69 19.62
CA ALA A 121 -0.57 -1.55 18.71
C ALA A 121 0.18 -2.64 19.48
N ALA A 122 0.83 -2.28 20.60
CA ALA A 122 1.55 -3.23 21.44
C ALA A 122 0.62 -4.29 22.05
N GLN A 123 -0.55 -3.86 22.56
CA GLN A 123 -1.56 -4.76 23.10
C GLN A 123 -2.10 -5.71 22.03
N PHE A 124 -2.41 -5.20 20.84
CA PHE A 124 -2.92 -5.99 19.73
C PHE A 124 -1.91 -7.05 19.27
N CYS A 125 -0.63 -6.68 19.12
CA CYS A 125 0.43 -7.61 18.76
C CYS A 125 0.56 -8.77 19.77
N ALA A 126 0.39 -8.49 21.07
CA ALA A 126 0.44 -9.49 22.12
C ALA A 126 -0.76 -10.46 22.12
N SER A 127 -1.90 -10.06 21.55
CA SER A 127 -3.14 -10.87 21.54
C SER A 127 -3.43 -11.58 20.22
N THR A 128 -2.70 -11.28 19.14
CA THR A 128 -3.00 -11.79 17.80
C THR A 128 -1.96 -12.78 17.27
N ASP A 129 -2.42 -13.75 16.49
CA ASP A 129 -1.58 -14.66 15.71
C ASP A 129 -1.32 -14.16 14.27
N SER A 130 -1.93 -13.04 13.85
CA SER A 130 -1.72 -12.41 12.54
C SER A 130 -0.37 -11.72 12.43
N PHE A 131 0.15 -11.58 11.20
CA PHE A 131 1.29 -10.71 10.92
C PHE A 131 0.84 -9.24 10.95
N VAL A 132 1.44 -8.40 11.78
CA VAL A 132 0.97 -7.02 12.00
C VAL A 132 1.83 -6.01 11.25
N LEU A 133 1.20 -5.22 10.39
CA LEU A 133 1.84 -4.16 9.61
C LEU A 133 1.48 -2.76 10.12
N GLY A 134 2.47 -1.87 10.15
CA GLY A 134 2.27 -0.42 10.37
C GLY A 134 2.40 0.37 9.06
N TYR A 135 1.35 1.08 8.64
CA TYR A 135 1.42 1.99 7.49
C TYR A 135 1.94 3.36 7.90
N PHE A 136 3.02 3.82 7.28
CA PHE A 136 3.67 5.08 7.67
C PHE A 136 3.46 6.24 6.69
N GLY A 137 2.92 6.01 5.50
CA GLY A 137 2.52 7.08 4.58
C GLY A 137 2.90 6.82 3.13
N SER A 138 2.87 7.90 2.35
CA SER A 138 3.29 7.99 0.96
C SER A 138 4.19 9.21 0.79
N LEU A 139 5.13 9.17 -0.14
CA LEU A 139 6.04 10.28 -0.43
C LEU A 139 5.57 11.03 -1.67
N PHE A 140 5.56 10.35 -2.82
CA PHE A 140 5.19 10.94 -4.10
C PHE A 140 3.71 11.31 -4.18
N GLU A 141 2.80 10.44 -3.75
CA GLU A 141 1.38 10.77 -3.67
C GLU A 141 1.10 11.95 -2.73
N ARG A 142 1.75 11.96 -1.55
CA ARG A 142 1.60 13.09 -0.64
C ARG A 142 2.09 14.40 -1.26
N MET A 143 3.18 14.37 -2.01
CA MET A 143 3.63 15.52 -2.80
C MET A 143 2.57 15.94 -3.84
N GLN A 144 1.91 14.99 -4.51
CA GLN A 144 0.82 15.27 -5.46
C GLN A 144 -0.36 15.95 -4.77
N TYR A 145 -0.74 15.51 -3.57
CA TYR A 145 -1.83 16.11 -2.80
C TYR A 145 -1.49 17.52 -2.32
N LEU A 146 -0.24 17.77 -1.95
CA LEU A 146 0.20 19.07 -1.45
C LEU A 146 0.35 20.12 -2.55
N ARG A 147 0.90 19.73 -3.70
CA ARG A 147 1.24 20.64 -4.82
C ARG A 147 0.19 20.66 -5.93
N GLY A 148 -0.56 19.57 -6.08
CA GLY A 148 -1.35 19.27 -7.28
C GLY A 148 -0.53 18.49 -8.30
N THR A 149 -1.08 17.40 -8.82
CA THR A 149 -0.38 16.44 -9.70
C THR A 149 0.27 17.09 -10.92
N THR A 150 -0.47 17.92 -11.67
CA THR A 150 0.06 18.55 -12.90
C THR A 150 1.26 19.43 -12.59
N GLN A 151 1.16 20.29 -11.57
CA GLN A 151 2.27 21.19 -11.21
C GLN A 151 3.45 20.39 -10.68
N LEU A 152 3.22 19.39 -9.85
CA LEU A 152 4.29 18.53 -9.35
C LEU A 152 5.07 17.84 -10.49
N LEU A 153 4.37 17.32 -11.49
CA LEU A 153 5.02 16.66 -12.63
C LEU A 153 5.83 17.65 -13.49
N MET A 154 5.36 18.89 -13.63
CA MET A 154 6.13 19.96 -14.28
C MET A 154 7.36 20.35 -13.44
N ASP A 155 7.17 20.56 -12.14
CA ASP A 155 8.25 20.87 -11.19
C ASP A 155 9.31 19.76 -11.18
N LEU A 156 8.92 18.48 -11.30
CA LEU A 156 9.83 17.33 -11.42
C LEU A 156 10.65 17.34 -12.71
N ALA A 157 10.09 17.84 -13.80
CA ALA A 157 10.83 18.00 -15.05
C ALA A 157 11.85 19.15 -14.98
N ASP A 158 11.51 20.22 -14.24
CA ASP A 158 12.34 21.41 -14.07
C ASP A 158 13.34 21.31 -12.89
N GLU A 159 13.11 20.38 -11.96
CA GLU A 159 13.92 20.12 -10.77
C GLU A 159 14.11 21.36 -9.87
N THR A 160 13.01 22.07 -9.60
CA THR A 160 13.03 23.31 -8.81
C THR A 160 13.49 23.07 -7.36
N SER A 161 14.06 24.12 -6.73
CA SER A 161 14.46 24.05 -5.32
C SER A 161 13.28 23.75 -4.38
N GLU A 162 12.11 24.28 -4.71
CA GLU A 162 10.87 24.16 -3.96
C GLU A 162 10.32 22.74 -4.02
N LEU A 163 10.45 22.07 -5.17
CA LEU A 163 10.17 20.65 -5.29
C LEU A 163 11.03 19.83 -4.33
N LEU A 164 12.34 20.07 -4.31
CA LEU A 164 13.26 19.33 -3.44
C LEU A 164 12.96 19.59 -1.97
N ALA A 165 12.65 20.84 -1.61
CA ALA A 165 12.22 21.20 -0.26
C ALA A 165 10.90 20.51 0.14
N LEU A 166 9.91 20.44 -0.76
CA LEU A 166 8.66 19.71 -0.54
C LEU A 166 8.92 18.20 -0.34
N ARG A 167 9.74 17.60 -1.20
CA ARG A 167 10.13 16.19 -1.10
C ARG A 167 10.76 15.90 0.26
N ASP A 168 11.73 16.73 0.66
CA ASP A 168 12.49 16.55 1.90
C ASP A 168 11.59 16.75 3.13
N LEU A 169 10.63 17.69 3.06
CA LEU A 169 9.62 17.89 4.10
C LEU A 169 8.74 16.65 4.30
N VAL A 170 8.21 16.08 3.22
CA VAL A 170 7.37 14.87 3.30
C VAL A 170 8.20 13.66 3.74
N HIS A 171 9.42 13.53 3.21
CA HIS A 171 10.34 12.48 3.60
C HIS A 171 10.66 12.51 5.10
N ALA A 172 11.01 13.68 5.65
CA ALA A 172 11.30 13.84 7.07
C ALA A 172 10.11 13.47 7.97
N TYR A 173 8.88 13.79 7.54
CA TYR A 173 7.68 13.36 8.25
C TYR A 173 7.51 11.85 8.23
N ASN A 174 7.63 11.22 7.06
CA ASN A 174 7.50 9.77 6.90
C ASN A 174 8.59 9.02 7.67
N LEU A 175 9.82 9.53 7.68
CA LEU A 175 10.92 8.96 8.44
C LEU A 175 10.62 8.99 9.93
N ARG A 176 10.13 10.13 10.45
CA ARG A 176 9.73 10.26 11.85
C ARG A 176 8.60 9.29 12.22
N HIS A 177 7.62 9.12 11.33
CA HIS A 177 6.52 8.19 11.55
C HIS A 177 7.01 6.73 11.56
N LEU A 178 7.88 6.38 10.61
CA LEU A 178 8.51 5.07 10.53
C LEU A 178 9.32 4.75 11.80
N GLU A 179 10.12 5.69 12.31
CA GLU A 179 10.85 5.52 13.57
C GLU A 179 9.94 5.11 14.73
N LEU A 180 8.79 5.79 14.87
CA LEU A 180 7.83 5.53 15.93
C LEU A 180 7.21 4.13 15.80
N LEU A 181 6.83 3.74 14.58
CA LEU A 181 6.29 2.40 14.31
C LEU A 181 7.33 1.30 14.54
N CYS A 182 8.58 1.52 14.13
CA CYS A 182 9.69 0.59 14.34
C CYS A 182 9.98 0.33 15.82
N ALA A 183 9.67 1.28 16.72
CA ALA A 183 9.81 1.13 18.15
C ALA A 183 8.70 0.27 18.81
N THR A 184 7.70 -0.17 18.05
CA THR A 184 6.58 -1.02 18.52
C THR A 184 6.84 -2.51 18.21
N PRO A 185 6.08 -3.46 18.79
CA PRO A 185 6.26 -4.90 18.52
C PRO A 185 5.63 -5.38 17.20
N ILE A 186 5.23 -4.49 16.28
CA ILE A 186 4.72 -4.88 14.95
C ILE A 186 5.75 -5.73 14.18
N ASP A 187 5.28 -6.57 13.26
CA ASP A 187 6.13 -7.50 12.50
C ASP A 187 6.77 -6.82 11.27
N GLY A 188 6.08 -5.83 10.69
CA GLY A 188 6.57 -5.11 9.53
C GLY A 188 5.95 -3.72 9.38
N VAL A 189 6.45 -3.00 8.38
CA VAL A 189 6.00 -1.65 8.01
C VAL A 189 5.63 -1.62 6.53
N MET A 190 4.76 -0.69 6.17
CA MET A 190 4.38 -0.48 4.78
C MET A 190 4.26 0.99 4.38
N TRP A 191 4.52 1.25 3.10
CA TRP A 191 4.18 2.50 2.44
C TRP A 191 3.54 2.23 1.08
N SER A 192 2.88 3.24 0.54
CA SER A 192 2.37 3.23 -0.83
C SER A 192 2.88 4.43 -1.59
N ASP A 193 3.11 4.27 -2.89
CA ASP A 193 3.27 5.39 -3.83
C ASP A 193 3.02 4.87 -5.24
N ASP A 194 1.94 5.34 -5.86
CA ASP A 194 1.59 4.96 -7.22
C ASP A 194 2.50 5.61 -8.26
N TRP A 195 3.51 4.85 -8.70
CA TRP A 195 4.49 5.31 -9.67
C TRP A 195 4.13 5.02 -11.12
N GLY A 196 3.16 4.13 -11.36
CA GLY A 196 2.84 3.64 -12.70
C GLY A 196 1.60 4.27 -13.32
N SER A 197 1.64 4.43 -14.64
CA SER A 197 0.45 4.45 -15.50
C SER A 197 0.15 3.04 -16.00
N GLN A 198 -0.89 2.85 -16.81
CA GLN A 198 -1.18 1.55 -17.43
C GLN A 198 -0.07 1.02 -18.37
N ARG A 199 0.94 1.83 -18.72
CA ARG A 199 1.95 1.47 -19.73
C ARG A 199 3.40 1.61 -19.26
N HIS A 200 3.67 2.57 -18.39
CA HIS A 200 5.02 2.91 -17.91
C HIS A 200 4.94 3.78 -16.66
N LEU A 201 6.08 4.07 -16.04
CA LEU A 201 6.18 5.02 -14.94
C LEU A 201 5.67 6.42 -15.29
N LEU A 202 5.13 7.13 -14.31
CA LEU A 202 4.70 8.52 -14.41
C LEU A 202 5.87 9.49 -14.60
N ILE A 203 7.06 9.12 -14.14
CA ILE A 203 8.31 9.87 -14.35
C ILE A 203 9.41 8.98 -14.94
N SER A 204 10.47 9.61 -15.46
CA SER A 204 11.64 8.88 -15.97
C SER A 204 12.25 7.98 -14.87
N PRO A 205 12.56 6.70 -15.17
CA PRO A 205 13.26 5.82 -14.22
C PRO A 205 14.59 6.41 -13.74
N THR A 206 15.29 7.17 -14.59
CA THR A 206 16.55 7.85 -14.23
C THR A 206 16.31 8.93 -13.18
N LEU A 207 15.22 9.70 -13.33
CA LEU A 207 14.84 10.72 -12.35
C LEU A 207 14.43 10.06 -11.03
N TRP A 208 13.62 9.00 -11.09
CA TRP A 208 13.21 8.22 -9.91
C TRP A 208 14.40 7.71 -9.11
N ARG A 209 15.38 7.09 -9.78
CA ARG A 209 16.62 6.58 -9.16
C ARG A 209 17.43 7.66 -8.46
N ARG A 210 17.45 8.88 -9.01
CA ARG A 210 18.24 9.98 -8.45
C ARG A 210 17.53 10.68 -7.30
N LEU A 211 16.22 10.89 -7.41
CA LEU A 211 15.47 11.72 -6.47
C LEU A 211 14.75 10.94 -5.36
N PHE A 212 14.31 9.71 -5.61
CA PHE A 212 13.41 8.98 -4.72
C PHE A 212 14.01 7.68 -4.19
N LYS A 213 14.74 6.91 -5.02
CA LYS A 213 15.39 5.65 -4.56
C LYS A 213 16.22 5.82 -3.28
N PRO A 214 17.06 6.86 -3.12
CA PRO A 214 17.85 7.01 -1.89
C PRO A 214 16.98 7.18 -0.64
N LEU A 215 15.83 7.86 -0.77
CA LEU A 215 14.90 8.12 0.33
C LEU A 215 14.16 6.83 0.74
N TYR A 216 13.73 6.04 -0.25
CA TYR A 216 13.14 4.72 0.02
C TYR A 216 14.17 3.72 0.59
N ALA A 217 15.43 3.81 0.17
CA ALA A 217 16.51 3.01 0.74
C ALA A 217 16.72 3.34 2.24
N GLU A 218 16.58 4.60 2.62
CA GLU A 218 16.63 5.01 4.03
C GLU A 218 15.48 4.40 4.85
N TYR A 219 14.26 4.36 4.30
CA TYR A 219 13.13 3.68 4.94
C TYR A 219 13.42 2.18 5.15
N CYS A 220 13.91 1.50 4.11
CA CYS A 220 14.25 0.09 4.18
C CYS A 220 15.36 -0.18 5.20
N GLN A 221 16.37 0.69 5.24
CA GLN A 221 17.48 0.60 6.18
C GLN A 221 16.99 0.74 7.63
N LEU A 222 16.16 1.74 7.92
CA LEU A 222 15.62 1.97 9.26
C LEU A 222 14.75 0.79 9.74
N ALA A 223 13.88 0.29 8.86
CA ALA A 223 13.04 -0.88 9.15
C ALA A 223 13.91 -2.12 9.45
N ARG A 224 14.92 -2.39 8.61
CA ARG A 224 15.84 -3.52 8.77
C ARG A 224 16.65 -3.45 10.06
N GLN A 225 17.10 -2.26 10.47
CA GLN A 225 17.82 -2.06 11.74
C GLN A 225 16.96 -2.45 12.96
N HIS A 226 15.64 -2.38 12.83
CA HIS A 226 14.67 -2.78 13.87
C HIS A 226 14.08 -4.18 13.63
N GLY A 227 14.62 -4.94 12.68
CA GLY A 227 14.14 -6.28 12.35
C GLY A 227 12.72 -6.32 11.79
N LYS A 228 12.26 -5.23 11.15
CA LYS A 228 10.92 -5.14 10.55
C LYS A 228 10.96 -5.56 9.09
N ALA A 229 9.96 -6.33 8.65
CA ALA A 229 9.75 -6.56 7.23
C ALA A 229 9.19 -5.30 6.54
N VAL A 230 9.49 -5.15 5.25
CA VAL A 230 9.11 -3.98 4.45
C VAL A 230 8.15 -4.40 3.34
N PHE A 231 6.95 -3.83 3.36
CA PHE A 231 5.90 -4.06 2.38
C PHE A 231 5.65 -2.77 1.59
N VAL A 232 5.48 -2.88 0.28
CA VAL A 232 5.29 -1.72 -0.59
C VAL A 232 4.08 -1.93 -1.49
N HIS A 233 3.30 -0.88 -1.69
CA HIS A 233 2.27 -0.81 -2.72
C HIS A 233 2.60 0.25 -3.77
N SER A 234 2.38 -0.08 -5.04
CA SER A 234 2.35 0.89 -6.13
C SER A 234 1.51 0.37 -7.28
N ASP A 235 0.56 1.18 -7.73
CA ASP A 235 -0.21 0.90 -8.94
C ASP A 235 0.55 1.17 -10.23
N GLY A 236 -0.07 0.66 -11.31
CA GLY A 236 0.39 0.79 -12.67
C GLY A 236 1.64 -0.03 -13.00
N ASN A 237 2.18 0.23 -14.19
CA ASN A 237 3.31 -0.49 -14.72
C ASN A 237 4.61 0.08 -14.18
N ILE A 238 5.14 -0.60 -13.17
CA ILE A 238 6.40 -0.27 -12.48
C ILE A 238 7.56 -1.20 -12.84
N THR A 239 7.44 -1.98 -13.93
CA THR A 239 8.45 -2.98 -14.34
C THR A 239 9.86 -2.37 -14.39
N ALA A 240 9.97 -1.10 -14.81
CA ALA A 240 11.25 -0.41 -14.96
C ALA A 240 12.02 -0.12 -13.66
N ILE A 241 11.38 -0.23 -12.49
CA ILE A 241 12.00 -0.01 -11.16
C ILE A 241 11.85 -1.21 -10.22
N TYR A 242 11.28 -2.33 -10.68
CA TYR A 242 11.23 -3.58 -9.91
C TYR A 242 12.60 -3.99 -9.35
N PRO A 243 13.69 -4.02 -10.17
CA PRO A 243 15.02 -4.35 -9.68
C PRO A 243 15.54 -3.37 -8.63
N ASP A 244 15.22 -2.07 -8.78
CA ASP A 244 15.64 -1.05 -7.83
C ASP A 244 14.94 -1.18 -6.48
N LEU A 245 13.65 -1.55 -6.48
CA LEU A 245 12.89 -1.83 -5.25
C LEU A 245 13.45 -3.05 -4.52
N ILE A 246 13.78 -4.12 -5.24
CA ILE A 246 14.44 -5.30 -4.67
C ILE A 246 15.81 -4.92 -4.09
N GLU A 247 16.61 -4.14 -4.83
CA GLU A 247 17.94 -3.71 -4.40
C GLU A 247 17.93 -2.94 -3.07
N ILE A 248 16.95 -2.06 -2.86
CA ILE A 248 16.85 -1.29 -1.60
C ILE A 248 16.38 -2.14 -0.42
N GLY A 249 15.91 -3.37 -0.66
CA GLY A 249 15.65 -4.37 0.37
C GLY A 249 14.20 -4.44 0.85
N ILE A 250 13.23 -4.20 -0.03
CA ILE A 250 11.82 -4.50 0.29
C ILE A 250 11.61 -6.02 0.39
N ASN A 251 10.65 -6.47 1.19
CA ASN A 251 10.36 -7.90 1.38
C ASN A 251 9.13 -8.36 0.59
N ALA A 252 8.15 -7.48 0.42
CA ALA A 252 6.95 -7.78 -0.34
C ALA A 252 6.48 -6.56 -1.16
N LEU A 253 6.06 -6.81 -2.40
CA LEU A 253 5.59 -5.78 -3.34
C LEU A 253 4.19 -6.14 -3.83
N ASN A 254 3.22 -5.29 -3.52
CA ASN A 254 1.93 -5.26 -4.19
C ASN A 254 2.04 -4.31 -5.39
N SER A 255 1.75 -4.81 -6.58
CA SER A 255 1.83 -4.05 -7.82
C SER A 255 0.72 -4.46 -8.77
N GLN A 256 0.30 -3.56 -9.67
CA GLN A 256 -0.81 -3.80 -10.60
C GLN A 256 -0.45 -4.84 -11.69
N LEU A 257 -0.40 -6.12 -11.33
CA LEU A 257 0.14 -7.20 -12.14
C LEU A 257 -0.43 -7.27 -13.56
N PHE A 258 -1.72 -7.00 -13.73
CA PHE A 258 -2.43 -7.19 -14.99
C PHE A 258 -2.17 -6.09 -16.04
N CYS A 259 -1.47 -5.01 -15.68
CA CYS A 259 -0.93 -4.04 -16.64
C CYS A 259 0.55 -4.33 -17.02
N MET A 260 1.11 -5.46 -16.55
CA MET A 260 2.48 -5.90 -16.79
C MET A 260 2.52 -7.32 -17.38
N ASP A 261 3.69 -7.74 -17.87
CA ASP A 261 3.96 -9.13 -18.26
C ASP A 261 4.25 -9.95 -17.01
N ILE A 262 3.20 -10.54 -16.43
CA ILE A 262 3.24 -11.33 -15.19
C ILE A 262 4.23 -12.49 -15.33
N GLU A 263 4.25 -13.15 -16.49
CA GLU A 263 5.13 -14.27 -16.76
C GLU A 263 6.61 -13.83 -16.84
N ALA A 264 6.90 -12.66 -17.40
CA ALA A 264 8.24 -12.08 -17.38
C ALA A 264 8.68 -11.68 -15.97
N LEU A 265 7.79 -11.07 -15.17
CA LEU A 265 8.07 -10.75 -13.77
C LEU A 265 8.41 -12.02 -12.97
N GLY A 266 7.62 -13.09 -13.13
CA GLY A 266 7.89 -14.38 -12.50
C GLY A 266 9.23 -14.99 -12.91
N ARG A 267 9.57 -14.95 -14.21
CA ARG A 267 10.89 -15.42 -14.68
C ARG A 267 12.06 -14.61 -14.12
N ALA A 268 11.86 -13.30 -13.90
CA ALA A 268 12.92 -12.39 -13.51
C ALA A 268 13.14 -12.29 -12.00
N HIS A 269 12.08 -12.41 -11.18
CA HIS A 269 12.13 -12.00 -9.77
C HIS A 269 11.53 -13.02 -8.79
N ARG A 270 11.03 -14.16 -9.26
CA ARG A 270 10.55 -15.21 -8.34
C ARG A 270 11.70 -15.73 -7.49
N GLY A 271 11.47 -15.83 -6.18
CA GLY A 271 12.49 -16.25 -5.21
C GLY A 271 13.40 -15.12 -4.74
N GLU A 272 13.27 -13.91 -5.28
CA GLU A 272 14.00 -12.72 -4.84
C GLU A 272 13.12 -11.77 -4.03
N ILE A 273 11.83 -11.72 -4.36
CA ILE A 273 10.83 -10.89 -3.69
C ILE A 273 9.53 -11.67 -3.46
N SER A 274 8.75 -11.24 -2.46
CA SER A 274 7.37 -11.72 -2.34
C SER A 274 6.40 -10.85 -3.13
N PHE A 275 5.64 -11.46 -4.03
CA PHE A 275 4.53 -10.83 -4.75
C PHE A 275 3.31 -10.77 -3.84
N TRP A 276 2.98 -9.59 -3.34
CA TRP A 276 1.87 -9.38 -2.42
C TRP A 276 0.57 -9.13 -3.19
N GLY A 277 0.14 -10.09 -4.00
CA GLY A 277 -0.97 -9.91 -4.94
C GLY A 277 -0.55 -9.22 -6.24
N GLU A 278 -1.48 -8.83 -7.11
CA GLU A 278 -2.95 -8.77 -6.93
C GLU A 278 -3.73 -9.54 -8.02
N ILE A 279 -5.06 -9.57 -7.88
CA ILE A 279 -6.01 -9.96 -8.95
C ILE A 279 -6.66 -8.72 -9.54
N ASP A 280 -6.79 -8.67 -10.87
CA ASP A 280 -7.26 -7.50 -11.62
C ASP A 280 -8.59 -6.92 -11.11
N ARG A 281 -8.47 -5.76 -10.47
CA ARG A 281 -9.58 -4.98 -9.92
C ARG A 281 -10.23 -4.01 -10.91
N GLN A 282 -9.70 -3.86 -12.12
CA GLN A 282 -10.26 -2.99 -13.16
C GLN A 282 -11.21 -3.74 -14.10
N HIS A 283 -10.96 -5.03 -14.35
CA HIS A 283 -11.80 -5.81 -15.27
C HIS A 283 -12.27 -7.15 -14.71
N VAL A 284 -11.35 -8.00 -14.25
CA VAL A 284 -11.70 -9.38 -13.84
C VAL A 284 -12.59 -9.40 -12.59
N LEU A 285 -12.22 -8.71 -11.52
CA LEU A 285 -13.00 -8.74 -10.28
C LEU A 285 -14.37 -8.08 -10.42
N PRO A 286 -14.54 -6.90 -11.04
CA PRO A 286 -15.85 -6.27 -11.14
C PRO A 286 -16.78 -6.93 -12.17
N PHE A 287 -16.25 -7.34 -13.32
CA PHE A 287 -17.07 -7.70 -14.49
C PHE A 287 -16.92 -9.15 -14.94
N GLY A 288 -15.90 -9.86 -14.48
CA GLY A 288 -15.68 -11.26 -14.82
C GLY A 288 -16.63 -12.21 -14.08
N SER A 289 -16.84 -13.37 -14.68
CA SER A 289 -17.46 -14.53 -14.04
C SER A 289 -16.52 -15.17 -13.00
N ALA A 290 -17.07 -15.96 -12.09
CA ALA A 290 -16.27 -16.70 -11.11
C ALA A 290 -15.21 -17.61 -11.77
N ASP A 291 -15.50 -18.18 -12.94
CA ASP A 291 -14.55 -19.02 -13.68
C ASP A 291 -13.40 -18.20 -14.28
N GLU A 292 -13.68 -16.99 -14.77
CA GLU A 292 -12.65 -16.06 -15.25
C GLU A 292 -11.76 -15.57 -14.10
N VAL A 293 -12.34 -15.29 -12.93
CA VAL A 293 -11.58 -14.97 -11.71
C VAL A 293 -10.65 -16.13 -11.32
N ARG A 294 -11.16 -17.37 -11.34
CA ARG A 294 -10.35 -18.57 -11.03
C ARG A 294 -9.24 -18.78 -12.05
N ALA A 295 -9.51 -18.52 -13.33
CA ALA A 295 -8.49 -18.55 -14.38
C ALA A 295 -7.41 -17.50 -14.17
N ALA A 296 -7.77 -16.27 -13.75
CA ALA A 296 -6.84 -15.21 -13.42
C ALA A 296 -5.92 -15.58 -12.24
N VAL A 297 -6.48 -16.15 -11.16
CA VAL A 297 -5.69 -16.67 -10.04
C VAL A 297 -4.71 -17.76 -10.50
N ARG A 298 -5.16 -18.71 -11.33
CA ARG A 298 -4.30 -19.79 -11.84
C ARG A 298 -3.16 -19.25 -12.71
N ARG A 299 -3.41 -18.21 -13.52
CA ARG A 299 -2.36 -17.52 -14.29
C ARG A 299 -1.30 -16.91 -13.38
N VAL A 300 -1.74 -16.12 -12.39
CA VAL A 300 -0.83 -15.47 -11.41
C VAL A 300 -0.01 -16.53 -10.68
N ARG A 301 -0.67 -17.57 -10.16
CA ARG A 301 0.00 -18.66 -9.45
C ARG A 301 1.01 -19.39 -10.34
N ALA A 302 0.64 -19.76 -11.57
CA ALA A 302 1.55 -20.45 -12.49
C ALA A 302 2.80 -19.63 -12.84
N ALA A 303 2.69 -18.30 -12.85
CA ALA A 303 3.80 -17.41 -13.14
C ALA A 303 4.69 -17.13 -11.92
N LEU A 304 4.09 -16.94 -10.74
CA LEU A 304 4.77 -16.36 -9.57
C LEU A 304 5.02 -17.35 -8.43
N ASP A 305 4.25 -18.42 -8.30
CA ASP A 305 4.32 -19.37 -7.18
C ASP A 305 5.03 -20.66 -7.61
N ASP A 306 6.15 -20.99 -6.96
CA ASP A 306 6.85 -22.27 -7.13
C ASP A 306 6.72 -23.21 -5.94
N GLY A 307 5.77 -22.93 -5.05
CA GLY A 307 5.49 -23.72 -3.85
C GLY A 307 6.46 -23.50 -2.70
N LYS A 308 7.50 -22.66 -2.88
CA LYS A 308 8.45 -22.35 -1.80
C LYS A 308 8.05 -21.12 -1.01
N GLY A 309 7.03 -20.36 -1.41
CA GLY A 309 6.67 -19.08 -0.82
C GLY A 309 6.84 -17.95 -1.83
N GLY A 310 6.92 -16.71 -1.36
CA GLY A 310 7.06 -15.55 -2.23
C GLY A 310 5.78 -15.07 -2.91
N VAL A 311 4.60 -15.57 -2.54
CA VAL A 311 3.32 -15.09 -3.10
C VAL A 311 2.24 -15.01 -2.03
N PHE A 312 1.47 -13.93 -2.03
CA PHE A 312 0.29 -13.74 -1.21
C PHE A 312 -0.98 -13.82 -2.05
N ALA A 313 -2.00 -14.46 -1.49
CA ALA A 313 -3.36 -14.42 -1.99
C ALA A 313 -4.01 -13.09 -1.56
N GLN A 314 -3.71 -12.02 -2.30
CA GLN A 314 -4.25 -10.69 -2.05
C GLN A 314 -5.20 -10.27 -3.18
N CYS A 315 -6.31 -9.63 -2.80
CA CYS A 315 -7.19 -8.90 -3.71
C CYS A 315 -7.86 -7.73 -3.00
N GLU A 316 -8.33 -6.76 -3.79
CA GLU A 316 -9.07 -5.59 -3.31
C GLU A 316 -10.56 -5.73 -3.65
N TRP A 317 -11.41 -5.43 -2.67
CA TRP A 317 -12.86 -5.45 -2.81
C TRP A 317 -13.38 -4.03 -3.04
N GLY A 318 -13.74 -3.73 -4.29
CA GLY A 318 -14.43 -2.51 -4.70
C GLY A 318 -15.96 -2.59 -4.63
N ASN A 319 -16.63 -1.44 -4.72
CA ASN A 319 -18.09 -1.34 -4.62
C ASN A 319 -18.83 -2.15 -5.71
N ASP A 320 -18.23 -2.21 -6.89
CA ASP A 320 -18.67 -2.92 -8.08
C ASP A 320 -18.29 -4.41 -8.09
N VAL A 321 -17.46 -4.87 -7.16
CA VAL A 321 -17.00 -6.27 -7.12
C VAL A 321 -18.03 -7.17 -6.40
N PRO A 322 -18.57 -8.21 -7.08
CA PRO A 322 -19.47 -9.17 -6.44
C PRO A 322 -18.78 -10.00 -5.36
N GLN A 323 -19.50 -10.34 -4.28
CA GLN A 323 -18.97 -11.22 -3.22
C GLN A 323 -18.48 -12.57 -3.78
N ALA A 324 -19.22 -13.14 -4.72
CA ALA A 324 -18.87 -14.41 -5.35
C ALA A 324 -17.49 -14.38 -6.02
N ASN A 325 -17.07 -13.23 -6.55
CA ASN A 325 -15.76 -13.09 -7.19
C ASN A 325 -14.64 -13.06 -6.16
N ILE A 326 -14.83 -12.40 -5.02
CA ILE A 326 -13.87 -12.46 -3.90
C ILE A 326 -13.76 -13.89 -3.34
N GLU A 327 -14.89 -14.58 -3.16
CA GLU A 327 -14.86 -15.98 -2.72
C GLU A 327 -14.17 -16.90 -3.73
N ALA A 328 -14.35 -16.64 -5.03
CA ALA A 328 -13.71 -17.38 -6.12
C ALA A 328 -12.19 -17.20 -6.11
N VAL A 329 -11.67 -16.00 -5.77
CA VAL A 329 -10.23 -15.76 -5.60
C VAL A 329 -9.67 -16.69 -4.53
N TYR A 330 -10.22 -16.64 -3.32
CA TYR A 330 -9.69 -17.43 -2.20
C TYR A 330 -9.90 -18.93 -2.35
N ALA A 331 -11.00 -19.35 -3.00
CA ALA A 331 -11.21 -20.75 -3.35
C ALA A 331 -10.13 -21.25 -4.33
N ALA A 332 -9.81 -20.48 -5.37
CA ALA A 332 -8.78 -20.86 -6.34
C ALA A 332 -7.38 -20.94 -5.76
N TRP A 333 -7.05 -20.09 -4.78
CA TRP A 333 -5.78 -20.15 -4.06
C TRP A 333 -5.63 -21.40 -3.17
N LEU A 334 -6.73 -22.10 -2.88
CA LEU A 334 -6.74 -23.33 -2.09
C LEU A 334 -6.66 -24.62 -2.93
N GLU A 335 -6.76 -24.53 -4.25
CA GLU A 335 -6.69 -25.68 -5.18
C GLU A 335 -5.28 -26.26 -5.31
#